data_AF-A0A8S3RQM5-F1
#
_entry.id   AF-A0A8S3RQM5-F1
#
_cell.length_a   1.000
_cell.length_b   1.000
_cell.length_c   1.000
_cell.angle_alpha   90.00
_cell.angle_beta   90.00
_cell.angle_gamma   90.00
#
_symmetry.space_group_name_H-M   'P 1'
#
loop_
_entity.id
_entity.type
_entity.pdbx_description
1 polymer ?
#
loop_
_entity_poly.entity_id
_entity_poly.type
_entity_poly.pdbx_seq_one_letter_code
_entity_poly.pdbx_strand_id
1 'polypeptide(L)'
;MIAPCKFDSRCVCLNDTSKPFINVSCVGNNITKIPTFPPTVYSIDLSNNKIESIPNGTFENNRNLRILDLTSNCIKALETGSFKGLKNLLELVLEKSCINFQKVPDSVFTPLTSLQHLNCKNTHFGYMKNLPGRLVSNLTQLEYLEVDVFENTTTVVFGILFDKHFAELLNLSKLRTGICLSFYFNEKTFINMKYLTTIDLSSCLDQTYNRSLAGRYKLKSLALGKKIQQYTDSLLSLIIDVKTFSSLENLSLTDSFECNFDFNGLNRRLFDNLKSTKIKELRLNHNCIREIEPPEKFVPPETLQFLDLSNNKLTCQCIDSFNLLILNLQNNFLGNCLPYFYCSQAKNLRLEKLDLSFNVIHQLSDVMFAGHKNLRILNLSNNFLSDIDFDLSYTQKLKILDISNNNITLISNNRALNTMTKLMKKSTFAIDLSNNVLSCNCRTVGFLEWIVNNLDHFRNNDNYKCKLDNNTTINMHNFRTIVSQLAKDCNSYSTLVICVTLGIVVFLITLCAGLMYRYRWKLRYMYYMTKSRYYRYKPDDDNESYTYNAFISYSDIERFCDQ
;
A
#
# COMPACT_ATOMS: atom_id res chain seq x y z
N MET A 1 -24.06 22.88 -6.19
CA MET A 1 -23.30 24.14 -6.04
C MET A 1 -22.99 24.35 -4.57
N ILE A 2 -21.78 24.80 -4.26
CA ILE A 2 -21.34 25.15 -2.90
C ILE A 2 -21.50 26.67 -2.76
N ALA A 3 -22.28 27.14 -1.80
CA ALA A 3 -22.48 28.57 -1.58
C ALA A 3 -22.70 28.87 -0.09
N PRO A 4 -22.38 30.08 0.39
CA PRO A 4 -22.79 30.51 1.72
C PRO A 4 -24.29 30.35 1.93
N CYS A 5 -24.70 29.87 3.11
CA CYS A 5 -26.10 29.71 3.44
C CYS A 5 -26.76 31.08 3.61
N LYS A 6 -27.92 31.29 2.97
CA LYS A 6 -28.67 32.57 3.07
C LYS A 6 -29.11 32.93 4.49
N PHE A 7 -29.26 31.92 5.36
CA PHE A 7 -29.72 32.09 6.74
C PHE A 7 -28.58 32.28 7.75
N ASP A 8 -27.34 31.91 7.40
CA ASP A 8 -26.16 32.14 8.24
C ASP A 8 -24.89 32.15 7.37
N SER A 9 -24.20 33.29 7.32
CA SER A 9 -23.00 33.46 6.49
C SER A 9 -21.80 32.67 6.98
N ARG A 10 -21.83 32.15 8.21
CA ARG A 10 -20.79 31.27 8.76
C ARG A 10 -20.93 29.83 8.25
N CYS A 11 -22.06 29.49 7.65
CA CYS A 11 -22.34 28.15 7.16
C CYS A 11 -22.26 28.09 5.63
N VAL A 12 -21.88 26.93 5.12
CA VAL A 12 -21.84 26.60 3.70
C VAL A 12 -22.93 25.59 3.39
N CYS A 13 -23.72 25.90 2.37
CA CYS A 13 -24.82 25.10 1.88
C CYS A 13 -24.40 24.36 0.61
N LEU A 14 -24.55 23.04 0.63
CA LEU A 14 -24.32 22.15 -0.49
C LEU A 14 -25.68 21.77 -1.07
N ASN A 15 -26.09 22.48 -2.12
CA ASN A 15 -27.32 22.18 -2.84
C ASN A 15 -27.03 21.31 -4.06
N ASP A 16 -27.69 20.17 -4.12
CA ASP A 16 -27.84 19.37 -5.33
C ASP A 16 -29.13 19.83 -6.03
N THR A 17 -29.01 20.43 -7.22
CA THR A 17 -30.16 20.94 -7.98
C THR A 17 -31.13 19.84 -8.41
N SER A 18 -30.75 18.57 -8.29
CA SER A 18 -31.59 17.41 -8.57
C SER A 18 -32.35 16.87 -7.34
N LYS A 19 -32.05 17.37 -6.13
CA LYS A 19 -32.66 16.91 -4.87
C LYS A 19 -33.29 18.08 -4.11
N PRO A 20 -34.43 17.87 -3.43
CA PRO A 20 -35.10 18.93 -2.66
C PRO A 20 -34.41 19.25 -1.31
N PHE A 21 -33.25 18.63 -1.05
CA PHE A 21 -32.62 18.60 0.27
C PHE A 21 -31.30 19.37 0.30
N ILE A 22 -31.04 20.02 1.42
CA ILE A 22 -29.85 20.86 1.63
C ILE A 22 -28.94 20.19 2.66
N ASN A 23 -27.65 20.06 2.34
CA ASN A 23 -26.63 19.71 3.33
C ASN A 23 -25.92 20.99 3.80
N VAL A 24 -25.75 21.14 5.11
CA VAL A 24 -25.21 22.35 5.74
C VAL A 24 -23.95 22.00 6.51
N SER A 25 -22.87 22.72 6.24
CA SER A 25 -21.60 22.61 6.98
C SER A 25 -21.25 23.94 7.62
N CYS A 26 -21.04 23.93 8.93
CA CYS A 26 -20.69 25.09 9.74
C CYS A 26 -19.41 24.84 10.56
N VAL A 27 -18.53 23.94 10.10
CA VAL A 27 -17.37 23.43 10.84
C VAL A 27 -16.38 24.54 11.18
N GLY A 28 -15.93 24.58 12.44
CA GLY A 28 -14.79 25.44 12.82
C GLY A 28 -15.09 26.94 12.90
N ASN A 29 -16.36 27.35 12.88
CA ASN A 29 -16.76 28.76 12.75
C ASN A 29 -17.02 29.48 14.09
N ASN A 30 -16.48 28.95 15.20
CA ASN A 30 -16.63 29.53 16.55
C ASN A 30 -18.11 29.77 16.96
N ILE A 31 -19.04 28.96 16.45
CA ILE A 31 -20.47 29.11 16.75
C ILE A 31 -20.71 28.78 18.23
N THR A 32 -21.35 29.68 18.97
CA THR A 32 -21.74 29.48 20.38
C THR A 32 -23.23 29.16 20.53
N LYS A 33 -24.06 29.67 19.61
CA LYS A 33 -25.50 29.45 19.54
C LYS A 33 -25.86 28.88 18.17
N ILE A 34 -26.59 27.77 18.16
CA ILE A 34 -27.04 27.08 16.96
C ILE A 34 -27.97 28.01 16.15
N PRO A 35 -27.72 28.22 14.84
CA PRO A 35 -28.60 29.03 14.00
C PRO A 35 -29.89 28.28 13.65
N THR A 36 -30.93 29.02 13.24
CA THR A 36 -32.19 28.42 12.80
C THR A 36 -32.04 27.88 11.38
N PHE A 37 -32.26 26.59 11.21
CA PHE A 37 -32.15 25.90 9.92
C PHE A 37 -33.51 25.76 9.22
N PRO A 38 -33.57 25.83 7.88
CA PRO A 38 -34.81 25.61 7.15
C PRO A 38 -35.29 24.13 7.24
N PRO A 39 -36.59 23.85 7.05
CA PRO A 39 -37.13 22.49 7.11
C PRO A 39 -36.60 21.52 6.04
N THR A 40 -35.98 22.05 4.98
CA THR A 40 -35.42 21.29 3.85
C THR A 40 -34.04 20.69 4.13
N VAL A 41 -33.44 20.99 5.30
CA VAL A 41 -32.10 20.48 5.63
C VAL A 41 -32.15 18.97 5.90
N TYR A 42 -31.17 18.27 5.32
CA TYR A 42 -31.01 16.82 5.40
C TYR A 42 -29.80 16.38 6.23
N SER A 43 -28.72 17.15 6.20
CA SER A 43 -27.54 16.94 7.03
C SER A 43 -27.03 18.27 7.58
N ILE A 44 -26.66 18.29 8.86
CA ILE A 44 -26.05 19.44 9.55
C ILE A 44 -24.75 18.98 10.18
N ASP A 45 -23.66 19.64 9.81
CA ASP A 45 -22.36 19.52 10.47
C ASP A 45 -22.05 20.81 11.23
N LEU A 46 -22.11 20.72 12.57
CA LEU A 46 -21.77 21.76 13.53
C LEU A 46 -20.49 21.41 14.30
N SER A 47 -19.66 20.51 13.78
CA SER A 47 -18.45 20.05 14.46
C SER A 47 -17.42 21.17 14.67
N ASN A 48 -16.57 21.00 15.68
CA ASN A 48 -15.47 21.91 16.02
C ASN A 48 -15.93 23.36 16.26
N ASN A 49 -17.03 23.53 16.98
CA ASN A 49 -17.55 24.84 17.38
C ASN A 49 -17.46 25.03 18.91
N LYS A 50 -18.10 26.07 19.43
CA LYS A 50 -18.09 26.44 20.87
C LYS A 50 -19.50 26.39 21.45
N ILE A 51 -20.32 25.44 20.97
CA ILE A 51 -21.70 25.30 21.43
C ILE A 51 -21.69 24.72 22.84
N GLU A 52 -22.32 25.44 23.78
CA GLU A 52 -22.39 25.02 25.18
C GLU A 52 -23.75 24.45 25.61
N SER A 53 -24.81 24.70 24.84
CA SER A 53 -26.15 24.24 25.15
C SER A 53 -26.99 24.03 23.89
N ILE A 54 -27.96 23.13 23.99
CA ILE A 54 -29.02 22.93 22.98
C ILE A 54 -30.36 23.20 23.66
N PRO A 55 -30.94 24.40 23.51
CA PRO A 55 -32.23 24.73 24.10
C PRO A 55 -33.37 23.89 23.54
N ASN A 56 -34.46 23.78 24.29
CA ASN A 56 -35.70 23.15 23.82
C ASN A 56 -36.20 23.78 22.50
N GLY A 57 -36.58 22.93 21.55
CA GLY A 57 -37.16 23.34 20.27
C GLY A 57 -36.13 23.79 19.22
N THR A 58 -34.83 23.71 19.51
CA THR A 58 -33.76 24.09 18.55
C THR A 58 -33.94 23.47 17.16
N PHE A 59 -34.42 22.22 17.11
CA PHE A 59 -34.61 21.47 15.85
C PHE A 59 -36.08 21.13 15.53
N GLU A 60 -37.05 21.83 16.13
CA GLU A 60 -38.47 21.45 16.08
C GLU A 60 -39.04 21.38 14.65
N ASN A 61 -38.52 22.21 13.74
CA ASN A 61 -38.94 22.29 12.35
C ASN A 61 -38.10 21.44 11.38
N ASN A 62 -36.98 20.85 11.82
CA ASN A 62 -36.04 20.12 10.96
C ASN A 62 -36.41 18.63 10.80
N ARG A 63 -37.67 18.37 10.46
CA ARG A 63 -38.23 17.00 10.38
C ARG A 63 -37.59 16.12 9.30
N ASN A 64 -36.90 16.72 8.33
CA ASN A 64 -36.22 16.00 7.26
C ASN A 64 -34.76 15.66 7.59
N LEU A 65 -34.23 16.16 8.71
CA LEU A 65 -32.84 15.94 9.09
C LEU A 65 -32.58 14.44 9.31
N ARG A 66 -31.49 13.93 8.73
CA ARG A 66 -31.03 12.54 8.83
C ARG A 66 -29.70 12.42 9.56
N ILE A 67 -28.82 13.42 9.45
CA ILE A 67 -27.49 13.40 10.05
C ILE A 67 -27.28 14.71 10.81
N LEU A 68 -26.86 14.61 12.07
CA LEU A 68 -26.47 15.74 12.90
C LEU A 68 -25.12 15.45 13.56
N ASP A 69 -24.12 16.21 13.16
CA ASP A 69 -22.79 16.16 13.76
C ASP A 69 -22.55 17.37 14.67
N LEU A 70 -22.28 17.11 15.95
CA LEU A 70 -21.96 18.09 16.98
C LEU A 70 -20.57 17.83 17.59
N THR A 71 -19.73 17.06 16.91
CA THR A 71 -18.41 16.63 17.39
C THR A 71 -17.56 17.80 17.87
N SER A 72 -16.82 17.60 18.96
CA SER A 72 -15.89 18.61 19.51
C SER A 72 -16.56 19.96 19.78
N ASN A 73 -17.75 19.93 20.38
CA ASN A 73 -18.36 21.06 21.09
C ASN A 73 -18.20 20.86 22.61
N CYS A 74 -18.71 21.76 23.45
CA CYS A 74 -18.64 21.59 24.92
C CYS A 74 -20.04 21.72 25.51
N ILE A 75 -20.94 20.82 25.11
CA ILE A 75 -22.38 20.87 25.43
C ILE A 75 -22.59 20.48 26.89
N LYS A 76 -22.69 21.49 27.76
CA LYS A 76 -22.90 21.35 29.20
C LYS A 76 -24.37 21.14 29.57
N ALA A 77 -25.30 21.61 28.72
CA ALA A 77 -26.74 21.57 28.98
C ALA A 77 -27.52 21.00 27.79
N LEU A 78 -28.23 19.90 28.05
CA LEU A 78 -29.24 19.31 27.17
C LEU A 78 -30.58 19.29 27.92
N GLU A 79 -31.59 19.96 27.36
CA GLU A 79 -32.96 19.98 27.86
C GLU A 79 -33.81 18.85 27.25
N THR A 80 -34.95 18.51 27.88
CA THR A 80 -35.88 17.45 27.43
C THR A 80 -36.31 17.56 25.96
N GLY A 81 -36.37 18.78 25.43
CA GLY A 81 -36.77 19.04 24.04
C GLY A 81 -35.63 19.46 23.11
N SER A 82 -34.36 19.24 23.49
CA SER A 82 -33.20 19.61 22.68
C SER A 82 -33.27 19.05 21.26
N PHE A 83 -33.71 17.78 21.13
CA PHE A 83 -33.82 17.06 19.86
C PHE A 83 -35.28 16.88 19.40
N LYS A 84 -36.20 17.67 19.94
CA LYS A 84 -37.62 17.63 19.54
C LYS A 84 -37.73 17.93 18.04
N GLY A 85 -38.54 17.15 17.33
CA GLY A 85 -38.76 17.27 15.88
C GLY A 85 -37.91 16.34 15.01
N LEU A 86 -36.82 15.78 15.54
CA LEU A 86 -35.84 14.95 14.83
C LEU A 86 -36.25 13.47 14.70
N LYS A 87 -37.52 13.20 14.37
CA LYS A 87 -38.06 11.83 14.31
C LYS A 87 -37.39 10.94 13.26
N ASN A 88 -36.92 11.54 12.18
CA ASN A 88 -36.29 10.84 11.05
C ASN A 88 -34.75 10.84 11.12
N LEU A 89 -34.16 11.35 12.21
CA LEU A 89 -32.70 11.36 12.35
C LEU A 89 -32.18 9.92 12.38
N LEU A 90 -31.17 9.63 11.56
CA LEU A 90 -30.54 8.31 11.46
C LEU A 90 -29.21 8.28 12.20
N GLU A 91 -28.47 9.39 12.18
CA GLU A 91 -27.14 9.49 12.78
C GLU A 91 -27.04 10.76 13.65
N LEU A 92 -26.58 10.56 14.88
CA LEU A 92 -26.27 11.61 15.84
C LEU A 92 -24.86 11.41 16.38
N VAL A 93 -23.99 12.39 16.12
CA VAL A 93 -22.60 12.37 16.57
C VAL A 93 -22.40 13.45 17.64
N LEU A 94 -22.07 13.01 18.85
CA LEU A 94 -21.80 13.82 20.04
C LEU A 94 -20.38 13.58 20.55
N GLU A 95 -19.49 13.06 19.70
CA GLU A 95 -18.12 12.74 20.10
C GLU A 95 -17.40 13.99 20.65
N LYS A 96 -16.60 13.84 21.71
CA LYS A 96 -15.83 14.94 22.31
C LYS A 96 -16.68 16.14 22.73
N SER A 97 -17.96 15.93 23.06
CA SER A 97 -18.90 17.03 23.34
C SER A 97 -19.01 17.46 24.81
N CYS A 98 -18.16 16.96 25.71
CA CYS A 98 -18.16 17.27 27.15
C CYS A 98 -19.50 17.06 27.91
N ILE A 99 -20.41 16.24 27.38
CA ILE A 99 -21.71 15.94 27.97
C ILE A 99 -21.57 15.08 29.23
N ASN A 100 -22.11 15.58 30.35
CA ASN A 100 -22.31 14.78 31.56
C ASN A 100 -23.69 14.10 31.55
N PHE A 101 -23.77 12.87 31.04
CA PHE A 101 -25.02 12.11 30.94
C PHE A 101 -25.71 11.82 32.28
N GLN A 102 -25.06 12.00 33.44
CA GLN A 102 -25.74 11.89 34.74
C GLN A 102 -26.68 13.07 35.01
N LYS A 103 -26.42 14.23 34.40
CA LYS A 103 -27.22 15.45 34.54
C LYS A 103 -28.23 15.64 33.40
N VAL A 104 -28.21 14.75 32.42
CA VAL A 104 -29.09 14.84 31.24
C VAL A 104 -30.44 14.18 31.56
N PRO A 105 -31.57 14.79 31.18
CA PRO A 105 -32.89 14.19 31.36
C PRO A 105 -33.04 12.87 30.60
N ASP A 106 -33.65 11.87 31.24
CA ASP A 106 -33.85 10.54 30.67
C ASP A 106 -34.62 10.54 29.33
N SER A 107 -35.44 11.57 29.11
CA SER A 107 -36.26 11.73 27.92
C SER A 107 -35.57 12.44 26.75
N VAL A 108 -34.31 12.86 26.87
CA VAL A 108 -33.61 13.69 25.87
C VAL A 108 -33.60 13.08 24.46
N PHE A 109 -33.44 11.77 24.35
CA PHE A 109 -33.36 11.06 23.07
C PHE A 109 -34.69 10.43 22.63
N THR A 110 -35.74 10.54 23.44
CA THR A 110 -37.07 9.97 23.11
C THR A 110 -37.65 10.40 21.76
N PRO A 111 -37.38 11.61 21.22
CA PRO A 111 -37.88 11.97 19.89
C PRO A 111 -37.20 11.23 18.74
N LEU A 112 -36.02 10.62 18.95
CA LEU A 112 -35.13 10.07 17.91
C LEU A 112 -35.51 8.64 17.52
N THR A 113 -36.78 8.42 17.15
CA THR A 113 -37.35 7.07 16.94
C THR A 113 -36.76 6.30 15.75
N SER A 114 -36.11 6.97 14.80
CA SER A 114 -35.47 6.34 13.64
C SER A 114 -33.95 6.26 13.75
N LEU A 115 -33.37 6.61 14.91
CA LEU A 115 -31.92 6.66 15.07
C LEU A 115 -31.31 5.27 14.91
N GLN A 116 -30.34 5.15 14.01
CA GLN A 116 -29.61 3.92 13.71
C GLN A 116 -28.18 3.96 14.25
N HIS A 117 -27.57 5.14 14.31
CA HIS A 117 -26.21 5.34 14.81
C HIS A 117 -26.15 6.48 15.83
N LEU A 118 -25.61 6.15 17.00
CA LEU A 118 -25.34 7.11 18.07
C LEU A 118 -23.87 7.04 18.46
N ASN A 119 -23.16 8.16 18.36
CA ASN A 119 -21.79 8.29 18.85
C ASN A 119 -21.70 9.27 20.01
N CYS A 120 -21.37 8.74 21.18
CA CYS A 120 -21.22 9.45 22.45
C CYS A 120 -19.83 9.19 23.08
N LYS A 121 -18.79 8.98 22.26
CA LYS A 121 -17.43 8.80 22.77
C LYS A 121 -16.79 10.10 23.23
N ASN A 122 -15.82 9.99 24.12
CA ASN A 122 -15.01 11.08 24.66
C ASN A 122 -15.84 12.23 25.27
N THR A 123 -16.99 11.94 25.87
CA THR A 123 -17.91 13.00 26.31
C THR A 123 -17.63 13.54 27.72
N HIS A 124 -16.61 13.12 28.48
CA HIS A 124 -16.52 13.50 29.90
C HIS A 124 -15.12 13.80 30.47
N PHE A 125 -15.07 14.73 31.45
CA PHE A 125 -13.96 15.02 32.36
C PHE A 125 -14.47 14.91 33.82
N GLY A 126 -14.22 13.80 34.55
CA GLY A 126 -14.72 13.62 35.94
C GLY A 126 -14.66 12.19 36.49
N TYR A 127 -15.32 11.92 37.63
CA TYR A 127 -15.44 10.59 38.27
C TYR A 127 -16.65 9.81 37.71
N MET A 128 -16.43 8.67 37.05
CA MET A 128 -17.25 8.31 35.87
C MET A 128 -18.25 7.14 36.07
N LYS A 129 -19.43 7.27 35.43
CA LYS A 129 -20.38 6.19 35.13
C LYS A 129 -20.71 6.20 33.63
N ASN A 130 -20.98 5.03 33.06
CA ASN A 130 -21.33 4.83 31.65
C ASN A 130 -22.63 5.54 31.24
N LEU A 131 -22.86 5.65 29.92
CA LEU A 131 -24.14 6.05 29.34
C LEU A 131 -25.28 5.22 29.98
N PRO A 132 -26.20 5.84 30.75
CA PRO A 132 -27.33 5.11 31.32
C PRO A 132 -28.20 4.48 30.24
N GLY A 133 -28.53 3.19 30.37
CA GLY A 133 -29.34 2.47 29.38
C GLY A 133 -30.73 3.06 29.19
N ARG A 134 -31.31 3.63 30.26
CA ARG A 134 -32.61 4.32 30.21
C ARG A 134 -32.68 5.51 29.24
N LEU A 135 -31.55 6.15 28.91
CA LEU A 135 -31.51 7.23 27.91
C LEU A 135 -31.69 6.70 26.49
N VAL A 136 -31.24 5.48 26.24
CA VAL A 136 -31.20 4.88 24.89
C VAL A 136 -32.24 3.78 24.70
N SER A 137 -32.89 3.30 25.75
CA SER A 137 -33.77 2.12 25.69
C SER A 137 -34.95 2.28 24.73
N ASN A 138 -35.42 3.51 24.51
CA ASN A 138 -36.47 3.84 23.54
C ASN A 138 -35.99 3.90 22.07
N LEU A 139 -34.68 3.83 21.81
CA LEU A 139 -34.09 3.90 20.47
C LEU A 139 -34.12 2.53 19.80
N THR A 140 -35.32 2.01 19.55
CA THR A 140 -35.53 0.62 19.07
C THR A 140 -34.93 0.32 17.70
N GLN A 141 -34.61 1.33 16.89
CA GLN A 141 -33.95 1.21 15.59
C GLN A 141 -32.42 1.30 15.67
N LEU A 142 -31.85 1.48 16.87
CA LEU A 142 -30.42 1.68 17.03
C LEU A 142 -29.65 0.40 16.64
N GLU A 143 -28.79 0.51 15.64
CA GLU A 143 -27.98 -0.58 15.11
C GLU A 143 -26.52 -0.50 15.54
N TYR A 144 -26.00 0.73 15.68
CA TYR A 144 -24.62 1.02 15.99
C TYR A 144 -24.49 2.03 17.13
N LEU A 145 -23.81 1.62 18.20
CA LEU A 145 -23.51 2.45 19.35
C LEU A 145 -22.01 2.63 19.53
N GLU A 146 -21.59 3.88 19.70
CA GLU A 146 -20.23 4.25 20.07
C GLU A 146 -20.23 4.96 21.42
N VAL A 147 -19.58 4.37 22.42
CA VAL A 147 -19.60 4.88 23.81
C VAL A 147 -18.28 4.61 24.50
N ASP A 148 -17.92 5.44 25.47
CA ASP A 148 -16.85 5.10 26.39
C ASP A 148 -17.34 4.17 27.50
N VAL A 149 -16.40 3.43 28.08
CA VAL A 149 -16.67 2.45 29.13
C VAL A 149 -15.81 2.79 30.35
N PHE A 150 -16.43 3.44 31.34
CA PHE A 150 -15.77 3.89 32.55
C PHE A 150 -16.28 3.17 33.80
N GLU A 151 -15.34 2.81 34.68
CA GLU A 151 -15.65 2.37 36.02
C GLU A 151 -14.57 2.75 37.04
N ASN A 152 -15.00 3.26 38.20
CA ASN A 152 -14.09 3.73 39.27
C ASN A 152 -13.63 2.62 40.24
N THR A 153 -14.06 1.37 40.04
CA THR A 153 -13.73 0.22 40.90
C THR A 153 -12.93 -0.82 40.14
N THR A 154 -12.07 -1.56 40.84
CA THR A 154 -11.25 -2.62 40.26
C THR A 154 -12.09 -3.72 39.59
N THR A 155 -12.01 -3.79 38.27
CA THR A 155 -12.31 -4.91 37.36
C THR A 155 -13.71 -5.53 37.45
N VAL A 156 -14.68 -5.01 36.68
CA VAL A 156 -16.01 -5.63 36.49
C VAL A 156 -16.15 -6.32 35.14
N VAL A 157 -17.12 -7.22 35.04
CA VAL A 157 -17.50 -7.90 33.79
C VAL A 157 -18.03 -6.88 32.78
N PHE A 158 -17.53 -6.95 31.54
CA PHE A 158 -17.93 -6.06 30.45
C PHE A 158 -19.46 -5.88 30.31
N GLY A 159 -20.24 -6.95 30.41
CA GLY A 159 -21.70 -6.89 30.25
C GLY A 159 -22.45 -6.18 31.38
N ILE A 160 -21.84 -6.03 32.56
CA ILE A 160 -22.43 -5.34 33.71
C ILE A 160 -22.28 -3.82 33.58
N LEU A 161 -21.30 -3.36 32.78
CA LEU A 161 -21.06 -1.95 32.48
C LEU A 161 -22.25 -1.31 31.74
N PHE A 162 -23.06 -2.15 31.10
CA PHE A 162 -24.32 -1.81 30.45
C PHE A 162 -25.47 -2.31 31.32
N ASP A 163 -26.31 -1.42 31.81
CA ASP A 163 -27.44 -1.82 32.66
C ASP A 163 -28.52 -2.59 31.87
N LYS A 164 -29.51 -3.14 32.60
CA LYS A 164 -30.55 -4.01 32.04
C LYS A 164 -31.35 -3.40 30.88
N HIS A 165 -31.43 -2.07 30.76
CA HIS A 165 -32.24 -1.43 29.71
C HIS A 165 -31.59 -1.55 28.33
N PHE A 166 -30.28 -1.82 28.24
CA PHE A 166 -29.65 -2.15 26.95
C PHE A 166 -30.20 -3.44 26.33
N ALA A 167 -30.80 -4.33 27.12
CA ALA A 167 -31.45 -5.53 26.62
C ALA A 167 -32.71 -5.23 25.77
N GLU A 168 -33.26 -4.01 25.86
CA GLU A 168 -34.41 -3.56 25.06
C GLU A 168 -34.01 -3.19 23.61
N LEU A 169 -32.71 -3.00 23.35
CA LEU A 169 -32.17 -2.65 22.05
C LEU A 169 -31.98 -3.88 21.15
N LEU A 170 -33.09 -4.40 20.61
CA LEU A 170 -33.09 -5.64 19.83
C LEU A 170 -32.33 -5.55 18.50
N ASN A 171 -32.21 -4.35 17.93
CA ASN A 171 -31.51 -4.11 16.66
C ASN A 171 -30.01 -3.78 16.84
N LEU A 172 -29.55 -3.60 18.09
CA LEU A 172 -28.17 -3.21 18.36
C LEU A 172 -27.23 -4.37 18.00
N SER A 173 -26.50 -4.19 16.91
CA SER A 173 -25.66 -5.22 16.31
C SER A 173 -24.18 -4.87 16.34
N LYS A 174 -23.84 -3.58 16.49
CA LYS A 174 -22.46 -3.08 16.51
C LYS A 174 -22.23 -2.22 17.75
N LEU A 175 -21.12 -2.49 18.44
CA LEU A 175 -20.65 -1.69 19.56
C LEU A 175 -19.18 -1.35 19.34
N ARG A 176 -18.84 -0.06 19.44
CA ARG A 176 -17.44 0.37 19.48
C ARG A 176 -17.18 1.19 20.73
N THR A 177 -16.13 0.85 21.44
CA THR A 177 -15.71 1.60 22.62
C THR A 177 -14.68 2.67 22.26
N GLY A 178 -14.72 3.80 22.96
CA GLY A 178 -13.74 4.87 22.83
C GLY A 178 -12.62 4.67 23.84
N ILE A 179 -12.71 5.31 24.98
CA ILE A 179 -11.83 5.05 26.12
C ILE A 179 -12.47 3.98 26.99
N CYS A 180 -11.66 3.06 27.51
CA CYS A 180 -12.14 2.16 28.54
C CYS A 180 -11.16 1.97 29.70
N LEU A 181 -11.72 1.70 30.89
CA LEU A 181 -11.00 1.28 32.08
C LEU A 181 -10.98 -0.26 32.19
N SER A 182 -10.26 -0.80 33.18
CA SER A 182 -10.04 -2.25 33.34
C SER A 182 -11.34 -3.03 33.51
N PHE A 183 -11.61 -3.95 32.58
CA PHE A 183 -12.70 -4.93 32.65
C PHE A 183 -12.20 -6.34 32.28
N TYR A 184 -13.03 -7.35 32.54
CA TYR A 184 -12.77 -8.72 32.10
C TYR A 184 -14.00 -9.33 31.41
N PHE A 185 -13.74 -10.42 30.70
CA PHE A 185 -14.73 -11.21 29.97
C PHE A 185 -15.07 -12.50 30.70
N ASN A 186 -16.35 -12.86 30.71
CA ASN A 186 -16.84 -14.16 31.17
C ASN A 186 -18.20 -14.50 30.51
N GLU A 187 -18.94 -15.48 31.04
CA GLU A 187 -20.25 -15.90 30.54
C GLU A 187 -21.33 -14.79 30.55
N LYS A 188 -21.18 -13.77 31.40
CA LYS A 188 -22.09 -12.62 31.53
C LYS A 188 -21.72 -11.43 30.65
N THR A 189 -20.66 -11.52 29.84
CA THR A 189 -20.19 -10.44 28.94
C THR A 189 -21.29 -9.83 28.07
N PHE A 190 -22.23 -10.65 27.60
CA PHE A 190 -23.29 -10.22 26.67
C PHE A 190 -24.69 -10.30 27.28
N ILE A 191 -24.80 -10.33 28.62
CA ILE A 191 -26.09 -10.53 29.30
C ILE A 191 -27.15 -9.51 28.87
N ASN A 192 -26.74 -8.25 28.67
CA ASN A 192 -27.61 -7.14 28.27
C ASN A 192 -27.44 -6.71 26.81
N MET A 193 -26.64 -7.43 26.01
CA MET A 193 -26.34 -7.07 24.61
C MET A 193 -26.27 -8.33 23.72
N LYS A 194 -27.34 -9.11 23.75
CA LYS A 194 -27.39 -10.47 23.18
C LYS A 194 -27.33 -10.52 21.65
N TYR A 195 -27.64 -9.42 20.98
CA TYR A 195 -27.76 -9.33 19.52
C TYR A 195 -26.49 -8.78 18.83
N LEU A 196 -25.45 -8.46 19.60
CA LEU A 196 -24.20 -7.97 19.05
C LEU A 196 -23.56 -9.00 18.11
N THR A 197 -23.16 -8.51 16.94
CA THR A 197 -22.42 -9.25 15.92
C THR A 197 -21.03 -8.66 15.68
N THR A 198 -20.84 -7.39 16.03
CA THR A 198 -19.56 -6.68 15.88
C THR A 198 -19.22 -5.94 17.15
N ILE A 199 -18.00 -6.16 17.64
CA ILE A 199 -17.46 -5.48 18.80
C ILE A 199 -16.08 -4.95 18.47
N ASP A 200 -15.88 -3.68 18.77
CA ASP A 200 -14.60 -3.02 18.61
C ASP A 200 -14.15 -2.36 19.91
N LEU A 201 -13.13 -3.00 20.48
CA LEU A 201 -12.46 -2.71 21.73
C LEU A 201 -10.99 -2.33 21.47
N SER A 202 -10.63 -1.97 20.24
CA SER A 202 -9.25 -1.62 19.86
C SER A 202 -8.70 -0.41 20.61
N SER A 203 -9.59 0.51 21.02
CA SER A 203 -9.22 1.76 21.71
C SER A 203 -9.10 1.60 23.24
N CYS A 204 -9.30 0.39 23.74
CA CYS A 204 -9.13 0.06 25.16
C CYS A 204 -7.66 -0.10 25.55
N LEU A 205 -7.28 0.47 26.70
CA LEU A 205 -5.88 0.53 27.15
C LEU A 205 -5.50 -0.47 28.26
N ASP A 206 -6.46 -1.08 28.97
CA ASP A 206 -6.21 -2.08 30.02
C ASP A 206 -7.25 -3.21 29.92
N GLN A 207 -6.88 -4.36 29.37
CA GLN A 207 -7.76 -5.54 29.29
C GLN A 207 -7.14 -6.71 30.06
N THR A 208 -7.74 -7.09 31.19
CA THR A 208 -7.36 -8.32 31.88
C THR A 208 -8.25 -9.47 31.44
N TYR A 209 -7.70 -10.37 30.64
CA TYR A 209 -8.38 -11.59 30.18
C TYR A 209 -8.29 -12.68 31.25
N ASN A 210 -9.27 -12.70 32.15
CA ASN A 210 -9.40 -13.76 33.14
C ASN A 210 -10.62 -14.63 32.84
N ARG A 211 -10.33 -15.84 32.35
CA ARG A 211 -11.19 -17.03 32.26
C ARG A 211 -12.26 -17.03 31.16
N SER A 212 -12.09 -18.00 30.24
CA SER A 212 -13.13 -18.80 29.58
C SER A 212 -14.38 -18.02 29.25
N LEU A 213 -14.41 -17.45 28.05
CA LEU A 213 -15.63 -17.00 27.36
C LEU A 213 -16.56 -18.22 27.10
N ALA A 214 -17.13 -18.81 28.16
CA ALA A 214 -18.05 -19.93 28.06
C ALA A 214 -19.41 -19.39 27.57
N GLY A 215 -19.59 -19.34 26.25
CA GLY A 215 -20.85 -18.98 25.63
C GLY A 215 -20.81 -19.12 24.11
N ARG A 216 -21.92 -19.58 23.51
CA ARG A 216 -22.07 -19.59 22.05
C ARG A 216 -22.52 -18.20 21.60
N TYR A 217 -21.57 -17.33 21.34
CA TYR A 217 -21.85 -15.98 20.84
C TYR A 217 -21.85 -15.98 19.30
N LYS A 218 -22.82 -15.27 18.70
CA LYS A 218 -22.95 -15.14 17.24
C LYS A 218 -22.11 -13.98 16.68
N LEU A 219 -21.00 -13.69 17.34
CA LEU A 219 -20.12 -12.60 16.95
C LEU A 219 -19.44 -12.95 15.61
N LYS A 220 -19.51 -12.01 14.66
CA LYS A 220 -18.86 -12.10 13.35
C LYS A 220 -17.56 -11.31 13.30
N SER A 221 -17.46 -10.22 14.06
CA SER A 221 -16.30 -9.33 14.06
C SER A 221 -15.90 -8.94 15.48
N LEU A 222 -14.60 -9.09 15.78
CA LEU A 222 -14.01 -8.72 17.07
C LEU A 222 -12.71 -7.95 16.83
N ALA A 223 -12.60 -6.76 17.40
CA ALA A 223 -11.34 -6.02 17.48
C ALA A 223 -10.95 -5.79 18.93
N LEU A 224 -9.71 -6.14 19.28
CA LEU A 224 -9.14 -6.03 20.62
C LEU A 224 -7.93 -5.08 20.57
N GLY A 225 -7.61 -4.47 21.72
CA GLY A 225 -6.69 -3.34 21.85
C GLY A 225 -5.52 -3.58 22.80
N LYS A 226 -4.83 -2.49 23.15
CA LYS A 226 -3.51 -2.47 23.81
C LYS A 226 -3.52 -3.01 25.25
N LYS A 227 -2.40 -3.66 25.60
CA LYS A 227 -2.01 -4.25 26.90
C LYS A 227 -2.64 -5.61 27.26
N ILE A 228 -2.25 -6.63 26.52
CA ILE A 228 -2.08 -7.95 27.12
C ILE A 228 -0.80 -7.92 27.98
N GLN A 229 -0.86 -7.26 29.15
CA GLN A 229 0.29 -7.14 30.05
C GLN A 229 0.50 -8.44 30.84
N GLN A 230 1.77 -8.88 30.85
CA GLN A 230 2.42 -9.54 31.98
C GLN A 230 2.40 -11.06 32.17
N TYR A 231 2.00 -11.88 31.18
CA TYR A 231 2.34 -13.31 31.23
C TYR A 231 2.73 -13.84 29.86
N THR A 232 3.84 -14.57 29.79
CA THR A 232 4.33 -15.28 28.60
C THR A 232 3.33 -16.29 28.02
N ASP A 233 2.23 -16.58 28.74
CA ASP A 233 1.08 -17.41 28.32
C ASP A 233 -0.16 -16.61 27.83
N SER A 234 -0.08 -15.28 27.75
CA SER A 234 -1.25 -14.39 27.60
C SER A 234 -1.81 -14.25 26.18
N LEU A 235 -0.99 -14.45 25.15
CA LEU A 235 -1.47 -14.63 23.77
C LEU A 235 -2.31 -15.91 23.69
N LEU A 236 -1.76 -16.97 24.27
CA LEU A 236 -2.37 -18.29 24.26
C LEU A 236 -3.70 -18.28 25.01
N SER A 237 -3.80 -17.59 26.16
CA SER A 237 -5.07 -17.46 26.89
C SER A 237 -6.12 -16.66 26.11
N LEU A 238 -5.75 -15.53 25.49
CA LEU A 238 -6.64 -14.75 24.62
C LEU A 238 -7.19 -15.60 23.46
N ILE A 239 -6.30 -16.36 22.83
CA ILE A 239 -6.62 -17.14 21.63
C ILE A 239 -7.34 -18.45 21.98
N ILE A 240 -7.04 -19.05 23.14
CA ILE A 240 -7.80 -20.18 23.70
C ILE A 240 -9.27 -19.78 23.85
N ASP A 241 -9.56 -18.52 24.15
CA ASP A 241 -10.94 -18.02 24.20
C ASP A 241 -11.54 -17.72 22.82
N VAL A 242 -10.74 -17.46 21.78
CA VAL A 242 -11.26 -17.22 20.42
C VAL A 242 -11.96 -18.45 19.82
N LYS A 243 -11.58 -19.67 20.25
CA LYS A 243 -12.28 -20.91 19.85
C LYS A 243 -13.77 -20.90 20.20
N THR A 244 -14.18 -20.05 21.14
CA THR A 244 -15.57 -19.91 21.57
C THR A 244 -16.42 -19.15 20.55
N PHE A 245 -15.79 -18.34 19.69
CA PHE A 245 -16.43 -17.60 18.61
C PHE A 245 -16.39 -18.39 17.29
N SER A 246 -17.11 -19.51 17.23
CA SER A 246 -17.16 -20.37 16.03
C SER A 246 -17.72 -19.69 14.78
N SER A 247 -18.43 -18.57 14.92
CA SER A 247 -18.98 -17.77 13.82
C SER A 247 -18.10 -16.57 13.43
N LEU A 248 -16.94 -16.39 14.07
CA LEU A 248 -16.08 -15.24 13.83
C LEU A 248 -15.50 -15.29 12.41
N GLU A 249 -15.66 -14.19 11.69
CA GLU A 249 -15.15 -13.98 10.32
C GLU A 249 -14.00 -12.96 10.31
N ASN A 250 -14.05 -11.96 11.18
CA ASN A 250 -13.07 -10.88 11.24
C ASN A 250 -12.46 -10.77 12.64
N LEU A 251 -11.14 -10.84 12.73
CA LEU A 251 -10.39 -10.65 13.97
C LEU A 251 -9.32 -9.58 13.80
N SER A 252 -9.36 -8.55 14.64
CA SER A 252 -8.33 -7.50 14.70
C SER A 252 -7.65 -7.53 16.06
N LEU A 253 -6.33 -7.74 16.04
CA LEU A 253 -5.43 -7.66 17.19
C LEU A 253 -4.36 -6.59 16.90
N THR A 254 -4.83 -5.42 16.44
CA THR A 254 -3.97 -4.27 16.12
C THR A 254 -3.47 -3.65 17.43
N ASP A 255 -2.20 -3.25 17.49
CA ASP A 255 -1.60 -2.64 18.69
C ASP A 255 -1.77 -3.47 19.99
N SER A 256 -1.95 -4.79 19.87
CA SER A 256 -2.35 -5.67 20.97
C SER A 256 -1.17 -6.29 21.72
N PHE A 257 -0.01 -6.42 21.08
CA PHE A 257 1.17 -7.10 21.64
C PHE A 257 2.22 -6.08 22.09
N GLU A 258 2.56 -6.09 23.37
CA GLU A 258 3.69 -5.30 23.87
C GLU A 258 5.02 -5.86 23.35
N CYS A 259 5.93 -4.96 22.97
CA CYS A 259 7.30 -5.30 22.59
C CYS A 259 8.14 -5.68 23.82
N ASN A 260 7.79 -6.76 24.53
CA ASN A 260 8.68 -7.33 25.54
C ASN A 260 9.63 -8.36 24.90
N PHE A 261 10.79 -8.57 25.52
CA PHE A 261 11.92 -9.33 24.98
C PHE A 261 11.63 -10.81 24.67
N ASP A 262 10.54 -11.39 25.21
CA ASP A 262 10.22 -12.81 25.06
C ASP A 262 9.26 -13.16 23.89
N PHE A 263 8.61 -12.17 23.26
CA PHE A 263 7.69 -12.46 22.16
C PHE A 263 8.45 -12.62 20.83
N ASN A 264 8.83 -13.87 20.52
CA ASN A 264 9.69 -14.17 19.37
C ASN A 264 8.96 -14.42 18.05
N GLY A 265 7.62 -14.56 18.02
CA GLY A 265 6.90 -14.74 16.75
C GLY A 265 5.49 -15.33 16.86
N LEU A 266 4.79 -15.41 15.72
CA LEU A 266 3.53 -16.14 15.60
C LEU A 266 3.80 -17.65 15.55
N ASN A 267 3.24 -18.40 16.49
CA ASN A 267 3.45 -19.84 16.62
C ASN A 267 2.22 -20.67 16.19
N ARG A 268 2.42 -21.97 16.02
CA ARG A 268 1.41 -22.97 15.69
C ARG A 268 0.16 -22.88 16.54
N ARG A 269 0.31 -22.63 17.85
CA ARG A 269 -0.81 -22.66 18.80
C ARG A 269 -1.83 -21.57 18.50
N LEU A 270 -1.41 -20.40 17.97
CA LEU A 270 -2.34 -19.36 17.51
C LEU A 270 -3.23 -19.89 16.39
N PHE A 271 -2.63 -20.34 15.30
CA PHE A 271 -3.36 -20.76 14.11
C PHE A 271 -4.23 -22.00 14.34
N ASP A 272 -3.77 -22.94 15.17
CA ASP A 272 -4.54 -24.15 15.52
C ASP A 272 -5.88 -23.80 16.20
N ASN A 273 -5.93 -22.79 17.06
CA ASN A 273 -7.17 -22.34 17.70
C ASN A 273 -8.12 -21.64 16.71
N LEU A 274 -7.59 -20.91 15.73
CA LEU A 274 -8.39 -20.24 14.71
C LEU A 274 -9.05 -21.19 13.72
N LYS A 275 -8.58 -22.45 13.60
CA LYS A 275 -9.19 -23.46 12.71
C LYS A 275 -10.66 -23.78 13.04
N SER A 276 -11.05 -23.59 14.30
CA SER A 276 -12.43 -23.80 14.76
C SER A 276 -13.40 -22.66 14.41
N THR A 277 -12.89 -21.61 13.77
CA THR A 277 -13.64 -20.40 13.40
C THR A 277 -13.90 -20.34 11.89
N LYS A 278 -14.57 -19.28 11.43
CA LYS A 278 -14.79 -18.99 10.00
C LYS A 278 -13.98 -17.78 9.54
N ILE A 279 -12.82 -17.54 10.17
CA ILE A 279 -12.03 -16.33 9.96
C ILE A 279 -11.63 -16.20 8.48
N LYS A 280 -11.95 -15.04 7.90
CA LYS A 280 -11.57 -14.59 6.57
C LYS A 280 -10.56 -13.46 6.63
N GLU A 281 -10.66 -12.60 7.65
CA GLU A 281 -9.77 -11.46 7.85
C GLU A 281 -9.07 -11.54 9.22
N LEU A 282 -7.73 -11.49 9.19
CA LEU A 282 -6.91 -11.39 10.39
C LEU A 282 -6.01 -10.16 10.29
N ARG A 283 -6.16 -9.22 11.23
CA ARG A 283 -5.30 -8.03 11.35
C ARG A 283 -4.40 -8.16 12.58
N LEU A 284 -3.10 -8.10 12.35
CA LEU A 284 -2.03 -8.19 13.35
C LEU A 284 -1.05 -7.01 13.16
N ASN A 285 -1.50 -5.92 12.55
CA ASN A 285 -0.69 -4.76 12.25
C ASN A 285 -0.33 -3.95 13.51
N HIS A 286 0.74 -3.16 13.43
CA HIS A 286 1.25 -2.34 14.55
C HIS A 286 1.57 -3.15 15.81
N ASN A 287 2.19 -4.32 15.61
CA ASN A 287 2.67 -5.17 16.70
C ASN A 287 4.20 -5.31 16.62
N CYS A 288 4.74 -6.25 17.39
CA CYS A 288 6.18 -6.48 17.52
C CYS A 288 6.60 -7.84 16.98
N ILE A 289 5.88 -8.39 16.00
CA ILE A 289 6.12 -9.73 15.45
C ILE A 289 7.43 -9.73 14.66
N ARG A 290 8.35 -10.64 15.00
CA ARG A 290 9.68 -10.77 14.36
C ARG A 290 9.79 -11.93 13.37
N GLU A 291 9.10 -13.02 13.66
CA GLU A 291 9.08 -14.23 12.85
C GLU A 291 7.69 -14.84 12.86
N ILE A 292 7.37 -15.61 11.82
CA ILE A 292 6.21 -16.51 11.78
C ILE A 292 6.78 -17.90 11.60
N GLU A 293 6.31 -18.86 12.40
CA GLU A 293 6.70 -20.25 12.19
C GLU A 293 6.46 -20.68 10.74
N PRO A 294 7.30 -21.55 10.19
CA PRO A 294 7.15 -21.97 8.81
C PRO A 294 5.95 -22.94 8.70
N PRO A 295 5.30 -23.01 7.52
CA PRO A 295 4.06 -23.75 7.32
C PRO A 295 4.19 -25.27 7.52
N GLU A 296 5.39 -25.85 7.54
CA GLU A 296 5.58 -27.26 7.91
C GLU A 296 5.21 -27.52 9.38
N LYS A 297 5.25 -26.48 10.22
CA LYS A 297 4.92 -26.57 11.65
C LYS A 297 3.45 -26.28 11.93
N PHE A 298 2.75 -25.54 11.08
CA PHE A 298 1.33 -25.24 11.26
C PHE A 298 0.56 -25.00 9.96
N VAL A 299 -0.75 -25.22 10.00
CA VAL A 299 -1.66 -24.96 8.88
C VAL A 299 -2.59 -23.81 9.24
N PRO A 300 -2.56 -22.67 8.53
CA PRO A 300 -3.52 -21.58 8.72
C PRO A 300 -4.96 -22.03 8.41
N PRO A 301 -6.00 -21.34 8.91
CA PRO A 301 -7.39 -21.62 8.51
C PRO A 301 -7.58 -21.48 6.99
N GLU A 302 -8.19 -22.48 6.34
CA GLU A 302 -8.42 -22.46 4.87
C GLU A 302 -9.36 -21.34 4.42
N THR A 303 -10.19 -20.83 5.34
CA THR A 303 -11.11 -19.72 5.11
C THR A 303 -10.40 -18.37 5.08
N LEU A 304 -9.16 -18.29 5.56
CA LEU A 304 -8.41 -17.04 5.68
C LEU A 304 -8.07 -16.50 4.28
N GLN A 305 -8.46 -15.26 4.02
CA GLN A 305 -8.33 -14.59 2.73
C GLN A 305 -7.45 -13.34 2.82
N PHE A 306 -7.53 -12.62 3.94
CA PHE A 306 -6.82 -11.37 4.18
C PHE A 306 -5.99 -11.49 5.45
N LEU A 307 -4.69 -11.17 5.33
CA LEU A 307 -3.77 -11.10 6.46
C LEU A 307 -3.02 -9.76 6.42
N ASP A 308 -3.16 -8.99 7.50
CA ASP A 308 -2.41 -7.75 7.69
C ASP A 308 -1.35 -7.92 8.78
N LEU A 309 -0.09 -7.89 8.35
CA LEU A 309 1.11 -7.93 9.19
C LEU A 309 1.90 -6.63 9.06
N SER A 310 1.29 -5.56 8.56
CA SER A 310 1.99 -4.29 8.37
C SER A 310 2.45 -3.69 9.70
N ASN A 311 3.50 -2.87 9.66
CA ASN A 311 4.02 -2.18 10.84
C ASN A 311 4.42 -3.17 11.95
N ASN A 312 5.16 -4.22 11.59
CA ASN A 312 5.72 -5.21 12.52
C ASN A 312 7.27 -5.12 12.48
N LYS A 313 7.95 -6.18 12.94
CA LYS A 313 9.40 -6.28 13.00
C LYS A 313 9.91 -7.51 12.22
N LEU A 314 9.15 -7.96 11.21
CA LEU A 314 9.47 -9.17 10.45
C LEU A 314 10.77 -8.99 9.67
N THR A 315 11.72 -9.91 9.84
CA THR A 315 13.01 -9.89 9.14
C THR A 315 13.05 -10.88 7.96
N CYS A 316 12.35 -12.00 8.10
CA CYS A 316 12.18 -13.02 7.07
C CYS A 316 10.74 -13.53 7.11
N GLN A 317 10.08 -13.58 5.96
CA GLN A 317 8.76 -14.19 5.83
C GLN A 317 8.58 -14.77 4.44
N CYS A 318 8.09 -16.00 4.37
CA CYS A 318 7.65 -16.58 3.11
C CYS A 318 6.25 -16.11 2.74
N ILE A 319 6.13 -15.59 1.51
CA ILE A 319 4.86 -15.13 0.94
C ILE A 319 3.96 -16.33 0.62
N ASP A 320 4.58 -17.48 0.29
CA ASP A 320 3.90 -18.74 -0.01
C ASP A 320 3.37 -19.47 1.22
N SER A 321 3.71 -19.00 2.43
CA SER A 321 3.30 -19.64 3.69
C SER A 321 1.78 -19.68 3.89
N PHE A 322 1.04 -18.84 3.16
CA PHE A 322 -0.41 -18.76 3.27
C PHE A 322 -1.06 -18.73 1.88
N ASN A 323 -2.13 -19.49 1.69
CA ASN A 323 -2.92 -19.46 0.47
C ASN A 323 -3.98 -18.34 0.52
N LEU A 324 -3.52 -17.08 0.59
CA LEU A 324 -4.36 -15.89 0.77
C LEU A 324 -4.80 -15.26 -0.55
N LEU A 325 -5.77 -14.34 -0.47
CA LEU A 325 -6.10 -13.40 -1.54
C LEU A 325 -5.31 -12.09 -1.39
N ILE A 326 -5.14 -11.61 -0.15
CA ILE A 326 -4.49 -10.35 0.16
C ILE A 326 -3.52 -10.54 1.31
N LEU A 327 -2.27 -10.11 1.10
CA LEU A 327 -1.23 -10.10 2.11
C LEU A 327 -0.62 -8.70 2.20
N ASN A 328 -0.70 -8.09 3.37
CA ASN A 328 -0.05 -6.82 3.67
C ASN A 328 1.14 -7.04 4.59
N LEU A 329 2.35 -6.80 4.07
CA LEU A 329 3.63 -6.87 4.79
C LEU A 329 4.30 -5.49 4.87
N GLN A 330 3.58 -4.41 4.58
CA GLN A 330 4.10 -3.04 4.60
C GLN A 330 4.85 -2.72 5.91
N ASN A 331 5.93 -1.94 5.83
CA ASN A 331 6.64 -1.43 7.01
C ASN A 331 7.14 -2.56 7.94
N ASN A 332 8.00 -3.41 7.39
CA ASN A 332 8.75 -4.47 8.08
C ASN A 332 10.24 -4.39 7.68
N PHE A 333 11.04 -5.41 7.96
CA PHE A 333 12.49 -5.45 7.67
C PHE A 333 12.87 -6.61 6.72
N LEU A 334 12.01 -6.92 5.75
CA LEU A 334 12.17 -8.09 4.88
C LEU A 334 13.31 -7.98 3.86
N GLY A 335 13.83 -6.77 3.62
CA GLY A 335 14.78 -6.50 2.54
C GLY A 335 16.07 -7.32 2.53
N ASN A 336 16.59 -7.68 3.72
CA ASN A 336 17.81 -8.50 3.83
C ASN A 336 17.58 -9.98 3.46
N CYS A 337 16.33 -10.45 3.52
CA CYS A 337 16.01 -11.87 3.43
C CYS A 337 15.49 -12.27 2.04
N LEU A 338 14.63 -11.43 1.46
CA LEU A 338 13.95 -11.72 0.19
C LEU A 338 14.87 -12.06 -1.00
N PRO A 339 16.11 -11.52 -1.12
CA PRO A 339 17.04 -11.95 -2.17
C PRO A 339 17.52 -13.41 -2.06
N TYR A 340 17.70 -13.90 -0.82
CA TYR A 340 18.44 -15.14 -0.55
C TYR A 340 17.57 -16.29 -0.07
N PHE A 341 16.32 -16.00 0.31
CA PHE A 341 15.42 -16.97 0.93
C PHE A 341 14.48 -17.59 -0.10
N TYR A 342 14.65 -18.88 -0.35
CA TYR A 342 13.79 -19.65 -1.25
C TYR A 342 12.57 -20.16 -0.50
N CYS A 343 11.42 -19.54 -0.75
CA CYS A 343 10.16 -20.10 -0.31
C CYS A 343 9.83 -21.37 -1.09
N SER A 344 9.20 -22.33 -0.40
CA SER A 344 8.84 -23.62 -0.97
C SER A 344 8.04 -23.40 -2.26
N GLN A 345 8.35 -24.16 -3.32
CA GLN A 345 7.84 -23.98 -4.69
C GLN A 345 6.33 -24.30 -4.84
N ALA A 346 5.49 -23.79 -3.94
CA ALA A 346 4.06 -24.00 -3.92
C ALA A 346 3.44 -23.43 -5.20
N LYS A 347 2.80 -24.30 -5.97
CA LYS A 347 2.21 -23.94 -7.27
C LYS A 347 0.74 -23.57 -7.10
N ASN A 348 0.31 -22.54 -7.84
CA ASN A 348 -1.09 -22.09 -7.97
C ASN A 348 -1.67 -21.43 -6.71
N LEU A 349 -0.94 -20.47 -6.16
CA LEU A 349 -1.40 -19.66 -5.05
C LEU A 349 -2.50 -18.67 -5.51
N ARG A 350 -3.39 -18.33 -4.59
CA ARG A 350 -4.55 -17.46 -4.85
C ARG A 350 -4.27 -15.96 -4.71
N LEU A 351 -3.05 -15.60 -4.31
CA LEU A 351 -2.70 -14.21 -3.97
C LEU A 351 -2.98 -13.25 -5.14
N GLU A 352 -3.80 -12.24 -4.88
CA GLU A 352 -4.18 -11.19 -5.83
C GLU A 352 -3.54 -9.84 -5.49
N LYS A 353 -3.37 -9.52 -4.20
CA LYS A 353 -2.74 -8.27 -3.74
C LYS A 353 -1.64 -8.57 -2.74
N LEU A 354 -0.46 -8.01 -3.02
CA LEU A 354 0.71 -8.08 -2.16
C LEU A 354 1.26 -6.67 -1.93
N ASP A 355 1.39 -6.30 -0.67
CA ASP A 355 2.05 -5.06 -0.26
C ASP A 355 3.36 -5.35 0.49
N LEU A 356 4.46 -4.93 -0.11
CA LEU A 356 5.83 -5.04 0.39
C LEU A 356 6.48 -3.64 0.52
N SER A 357 5.67 -2.57 0.54
CA SER A 357 6.20 -1.22 0.68
C SER A 357 6.91 -1.02 2.02
N PHE A 358 7.86 -0.08 2.10
CA PHE A 358 8.59 0.21 3.33
C PHE A 358 9.29 -1.01 3.97
N ASN A 359 9.96 -1.86 3.18
CA ASN A 359 10.63 -3.07 3.69
C ASN A 359 12.15 -3.06 3.58
N VAL A 360 12.72 -1.91 3.22
CA VAL A 360 14.18 -1.76 3.02
C VAL A 360 14.69 -2.72 1.93
N ILE A 361 13.87 -3.01 0.91
CA ILE A 361 14.20 -3.98 -0.12
C ILE A 361 15.18 -3.37 -1.12
N HIS A 362 16.36 -3.98 -1.29
CA HIS A 362 17.37 -3.56 -2.27
C HIS A 362 17.28 -4.32 -3.60
N GLN A 363 16.88 -5.59 -3.53
CA GLN A 363 16.85 -6.54 -4.63
C GLN A 363 15.80 -7.62 -4.31
N LEU A 364 15.21 -8.24 -5.32
CA LEU A 364 14.34 -9.41 -5.17
C LEU A 364 14.89 -10.61 -5.95
N SER A 365 14.50 -11.82 -5.53
CA SER A 365 14.88 -13.04 -6.25
C SER A 365 14.04 -13.26 -7.52
N ASP A 366 14.67 -13.76 -8.58
CA ASP A 366 14.05 -14.07 -9.88
C ASP A 366 12.85 -15.03 -9.76
N VAL A 367 12.84 -15.89 -8.73
CA VAL A 367 11.80 -16.92 -8.51
C VAL A 367 10.78 -16.54 -7.44
N MET A 368 10.90 -15.35 -6.83
CA MET A 368 10.04 -14.95 -5.71
C MET A 368 8.54 -14.97 -6.05
N PHE A 369 8.20 -14.67 -7.30
CA PHE A 369 6.81 -14.67 -7.76
C PHE A 369 6.37 -15.99 -8.42
N ALA A 370 7.22 -17.02 -8.35
CA ALA A 370 6.93 -18.33 -8.93
C ALA A 370 5.76 -18.99 -8.18
N GLY A 371 4.59 -19.04 -8.82
CA GLY A 371 3.37 -19.62 -8.23
C GLY A 371 2.23 -18.62 -8.06
N HIS A 372 2.53 -17.32 -8.06
CA HIS A 372 1.56 -16.23 -7.88
C HIS A 372 0.93 -15.74 -9.20
N LYS A 373 0.39 -16.68 -10.00
CA LYS A 373 -0.21 -16.38 -11.32
C LYS A 373 -1.44 -15.47 -11.26
N ASN A 374 -2.04 -15.34 -10.07
CA ASN A 374 -3.24 -14.54 -9.84
C ASN A 374 -2.94 -13.11 -9.37
N LEU A 375 -1.66 -12.76 -9.18
CA LEU A 375 -1.29 -11.45 -8.66
C LEU A 375 -1.75 -10.34 -9.61
N ARG A 376 -2.45 -9.35 -9.05
CA ARG A 376 -3.03 -8.19 -9.75
C ARG A 376 -2.43 -6.89 -9.25
N ILE A 377 -2.10 -6.79 -7.98
CA ILE A 377 -1.53 -5.59 -7.37
C ILE A 377 -0.26 -5.99 -6.63
N LEU A 378 0.85 -5.38 -7.02
CA LEU A 378 2.13 -5.49 -6.34
C LEU A 378 2.59 -4.10 -5.94
N ASN A 379 2.69 -3.85 -4.65
CA ASN A 379 3.23 -2.60 -4.10
C ASN A 379 4.63 -2.86 -3.53
N LEU A 380 5.63 -2.23 -4.14
CA LEU A 380 7.04 -2.24 -3.76
C LEU A 380 7.53 -0.81 -3.49
N SER A 381 6.62 0.15 -3.32
CA SER A 381 6.98 1.55 -3.11
C SER A 381 7.79 1.75 -1.82
N ASN A 382 8.53 2.85 -1.73
CA ASN A 382 9.27 3.22 -0.52
C ASN A 382 10.26 2.11 -0.09
N ASN A 383 11.04 1.61 -1.05
CA ASN A 383 12.11 0.65 -0.84
C ASN A 383 13.42 1.24 -1.42
N PHE A 384 14.45 0.41 -1.58
CA PHE A 384 15.76 0.81 -2.10
C PHE A 384 16.12 0.07 -3.41
N LEU A 385 15.11 -0.34 -4.18
CA LEU A 385 15.31 -1.03 -5.47
C LEU A 385 16.05 -0.10 -6.44
N SER A 386 17.08 -0.62 -7.10
CA SER A 386 17.83 0.12 -8.13
C SER A 386 17.47 -0.29 -9.56
N ASP A 387 16.86 -1.47 -9.73
CA ASP A 387 16.37 -2.03 -10.99
C ASP A 387 15.23 -3.04 -10.70
N ILE A 388 14.62 -3.60 -11.75
CA ILE A 388 13.70 -4.74 -11.70
C ILE A 388 14.48 -6.02 -12.06
N ASP A 389 15.00 -6.67 -11.02
CA ASP A 389 15.86 -7.85 -11.09
C ASP A 389 15.12 -9.18 -10.93
N PHE A 390 13.79 -9.14 -10.92
CA PHE A 390 12.92 -10.30 -10.74
C PHE A 390 12.05 -10.59 -11.97
N ASP A 391 11.64 -11.84 -12.14
CA ASP A 391 10.87 -12.26 -13.30
C ASP A 391 9.36 -12.02 -13.14
N LEU A 392 8.87 -10.99 -13.82
CA LEU A 392 7.44 -10.69 -13.93
C LEU A 392 6.66 -11.69 -14.81
N SER A 393 7.32 -12.59 -15.55
CA SER A 393 6.64 -13.54 -16.45
C SER A 393 5.68 -14.48 -15.73
N TYR A 394 5.89 -14.69 -14.42
CA TYR A 394 5.03 -15.45 -13.53
C TYR A 394 3.70 -14.75 -13.20
N THR A 395 3.63 -13.42 -13.28
CA THR A 395 2.50 -12.58 -12.82
C THR A 395 1.68 -12.00 -13.98
N GLN A 396 1.19 -12.87 -14.87
CA GLN A 396 0.55 -12.46 -16.13
C GLN A 396 -0.79 -11.72 -15.99
N LYS A 397 -1.36 -11.68 -14.78
CA LYS A 397 -2.60 -10.94 -14.47
C LYS A 397 -2.35 -9.62 -13.76
N LEU A 398 -1.08 -9.20 -13.64
CA LEU A 398 -0.70 -7.97 -12.95
C LEU A 398 -1.38 -6.78 -13.62
N LYS A 399 -1.99 -5.93 -12.80
CA LYS A 399 -2.70 -4.71 -13.20
C LYS A 399 -2.03 -3.46 -12.64
N ILE A 400 -1.42 -3.55 -11.47
CA ILE A 400 -0.77 -2.41 -10.81
C ILE A 400 0.58 -2.89 -10.30
N LEU A 401 1.64 -2.20 -10.73
CA LEU A 401 2.98 -2.30 -10.17
C LEU A 401 3.38 -0.93 -9.63
N ASP A 402 3.39 -0.79 -8.31
CA ASP A 402 3.89 0.43 -7.67
C ASP A 402 5.34 0.22 -7.24
N ILE A 403 6.25 0.94 -7.87
CA ILE A 403 7.69 0.98 -7.56
C ILE A 403 8.14 2.42 -7.30
N SER A 404 7.20 3.29 -6.92
CA SER A 404 7.46 4.68 -6.57
C SER A 404 8.36 4.79 -5.35
N ASN A 405 9.07 5.92 -5.18
CA ASN A 405 9.94 6.16 -4.03
C ASN A 405 10.99 5.04 -3.84
N ASN A 406 11.70 4.70 -4.92
CA ASN A 406 12.83 3.77 -4.92
C ASN A 406 14.08 4.48 -5.49
N ASN A 407 15.16 3.73 -5.71
CA ASN A 407 16.42 4.20 -6.28
C ASN A 407 16.57 3.82 -7.76
N ILE A 408 15.48 3.66 -8.50
CA ILE A 408 15.51 3.19 -9.88
C ILE A 408 16.02 4.31 -10.79
N THR A 409 17.09 4.02 -11.53
CA THR A 409 17.68 4.97 -12.51
C THR A 409 17.38 4.56 -13.96
N LEU A 410 17.29 3.25 -14.20
CA LEU A 410 17.01 2.58 -15.47
C LEU A 410 16.41 1.21 -15.14
N ILE A 411 15.51 0.72 -15.98
CA ILE A 411 15.13 -0.71 -15.96
C ILE A 411 15.98 -1.42 -17.02
N SER A 412 17.07 -2.07 -16.60
CA SER A 412 18.03 -2.66 -17.54
C SER A 412 17.64 -4.07 -18.01
N ASN A 413 16.76 -4.73 -17.24
CA ASN A 413 16.33 -6.10 -17.51
C ASN A 413 15.35 -6.14 -18.70
N ASN A 414 15.86 -6.52 -19.87
CA ASN A 414 15.07 -6.68 -21.09
C ASN A 414 13.91 -7.69 -20.95
N ARG A 415 14.05 -8.72 -20.09
CA ARG A 415 12.96 -9.69 -19.84
C ARG A 415 11.79 -9.00 -19.14
N ALA A 416 12.08 -8.17 -18.14
CA ALA A 416 11.07 -7.39 -17.43
C ALA A 416 10.36 -6.40 -18.37
N LEU A 417 11.12 -5.61 -19.16
CA LEU A 417 10.56 -4.67 -20.15
C LEU A 417 9.65 -5.37 -21.16
N ASN A 418 10.08 -6.51 -21.70
CA ASN A 418 9.29 -7.29 -22.65
C ASN A 418 7.99 -7.81 -22.02
N THR A 419 8.03 -8.27 -20.77
CA THR A 419 6.84 -8.75 -20.06
C THR A 419 5.89 -7.61 -19.76
N MET A 420 6.38 -6.47 -19.26
CA MET A 420 5.55 -5.27 -19.03
C MET A 420 4.91 -4.77 -20.32
N THR A 421 5.65 -4.73 -21.43
CA THR A 421 5.11 -4.36 -22.75
C THR A 421 3.99 -5.32 -23.19
N LYS A 422 4.12 -6.63 -22.92
CA LYS A 422 3.06 -7.61 -23.17
C LYS A 422 1.82 -7.37 -22.28
N LEU A 423 2.03 -6.99 -21.02
CA LEU A 423 0.94 -6.67 -20.09
C LEU A 423 0.18 -5.42 -20.52
N MET A 424 0.90 -4.34 -20.85
CA MET A 424 0.33 -3.07 -21.36
C MET A 424 -0.58 -3.29 -22.57
N LYS A 425 -0.19 -4.18 -23.49
CA LYS A 425 -1.00 -4.52 -24.68
C LYS A 425 -2.25 -5.35 -24.38
N LYS A 426 -2.27 -6.09 -23.27
CA LYS A 426 -3.32 -7.08 -22.96
C LYS A 426 -4.32 -6.61 -21.90
N SER A 427 -3.97 -5.63 -21.07
CA SER A 427 -4.76 -5.22 -19.93
C SER A 427 -4.55 -3.74 -19.60
N THR A 428 -5.37 -3.21 -18.68
CA THR A 428 -5.17 -1.89 -18.05
C THR A 428 -4.03 -1.95 -17.02
N PHE A 429 -2.88 -2.51 -17.41
CA PHE A 429 -1.68 -2.53 -16.57
C PHE A 429 -1.21 -1.10 -16.34
N ALA A 430 -0.90 -0.75 -15.09
CA ALA A 430 -0.39 0.54 -14.72
C ALA A 430 0.85 0.38 -13.84
N ILE A 431 1.83 1.25 -14.07
CA ILE A 431 3.09 1.29 -13.34
C ILE A 431 3.28 2.69 -12.74
N ASP A 432 3.77 2.76 -11.51
CA ASP A 432 4.13 4.01 -10.86
C ASP A 432 5.64 4.03 -10.58
N LEU A 433 6.35 4.97 -11.22
CA LEU A 433 7.78 5.25 -11.04
C LEU A 433 8.02 6.60 -10.34
N SER A 434 6.98 7.25 -9.84
CA SER A 434 7.11 8.59 -9.24
C SER A 434 8.14 8.59 -8.10
N ASN A 435 8.81 9.72 -7.92
CA ASN A 435 9.85 9.90 -6.90
C ASN A 435 11.05 8.93 -7.03
N ASN A 436 11.26 8.32 -8.19
CA ASN A 436 12.57 7.80 -8.59
C ASN A 436 13.36 8.89 -9.34
N VAL A 437 14.69 8.78 -9.34
CA VAL A 437 15.56 9.69 -10.07
C VAL A 437 16.12 8.97 -11.28
N LEU A 438 15.40 9.05 -12.41
CA LEU A 438 15.79 8.40 -13.66
C LEU A 438 17.08 9.03 -14.20
N SER A 439 17.94 8.26 -14.84
CA SER A 439 19.12 8.81 -15.51
C SER A 439 18.77 9.26 -16.93
N CYS A 440 19.14 10.49 -17.31
CA CYS A 440 18.95 11.05 -18.65
C CYS A 440 20.29 11.21 -19.35
N ASN A 441 20.70 10.19 -20.11
CA ASN A 441 21.86 10.25 -20.97
C ASN A 441 21.69 9.33 -22.18
N CYS A 442 22.70 9.25 -23.03
CA CYS A 442 22.63 8.44 -24.24
C CYS A 442 22.56 6.93 -23.98
N ARG A 443 22.84 6.45 -22.76
CA ARG A 443 22.70 5.03 -22.41
C ARG A 443 21.26 4.67 -22.06
N THR A 444 20.51 5.61 -21.48
CA THR A 444 19.13 5.38 -21.02
C THR A 444 18.06 5.87 -21.99
N VAL A 445 18.45 6.58 -23.06
CA VAL A 445 17.51 7.19 -24.01
C VAL A 445 16.48 6.20 -24.57
N GLY A 446 16.86 4.97 -24.90
CA GLY A 446 15.91 3.97 -25.40
C GLY A 446 14.86 3.55 -24.36
N PHE A 447 15.21 3.52 -23.07
CA PHE A 447 14.26 3.28 -21.99
C PHE A 447 13.30 4.47 -21.82
N LEU A 448 13.83 5.69 -21.89
CA LEU A 448 13.01 6.90 -21.81
C LEU A 448 12.02 7.00 -22.98
N GLU A 449 12.46 6.67 -24.20
CA GLU A 449 11.59 6.56 -25.38
C GLU A 449 10.51 5.49 -25.19
N TRP A 450 10.85 4.35 -24.58
CA TRP A 450 9.87 3.32 -24.24
C TRP A 450 8.80 3.83 -23.26
N ILE A 451 9.17 4.62 -22.24
CA ILE A 451 8.19 5.26 -21.35
C ILE A 451 7.30 6.22 -22.15
N VAL A 452 7.89 7.09 -23.00
CA VAL A 452 7.14 8.07 -23.82
C VAL A 452 6.09 7.39 -24.70
N ASN A 453 6.43 6.24 -25.27
CA ASN A 453 5.54 5.47 -26.13
C ASN A 453 4.41 4.76 -25.37
N ASN A 454 4.51 4.62 -24.05
CA ASN A 454 3.55 3.91 -23.21
C ASN A 454 3.01 4.79 -22.05
N LEU A 455 3.04 6.13 -22.19
CA LEU A 455 2.74 7.10 -21.13
C LEU A 455 1.40 6.88 -20.40
N ASP A 456 0.37 6.42 -21.10
CA ASP A 456 -0.97 6.19 -20.52
C ASP A 456 -0.97 5.12 -19.42
N HIS A 457 0.06 4.27 -19.39
CA HIS A 457 0.25 3.25 -18.37
C HIS A 457 1.04 3.74 -17.15
N PHE A 458 1.63 4.95 -17.20
CA PHE A 458 2.43 5.50 -16.10
C PHE A 458 1.59 6.45 -15.23
N ARG A 459 1.46 6.11 -13.94
CA ARG A 459 0.72 6.93 -12.96
C ARG A 459 1.59 8.05 -12.42
N ASN A 460 0.96 9.16 -12.04
CA ASN A 460 1.63 10.30 -11.39
C ASN A 460 2.86 10.79 -12.18
N ASN A 461 2.79 10.73 -13.52
CA ASN A 461 3.90 11.02 -14.42
C ASN A 461 4.39 12.49 -14.32
N ASP A 462 3.55 13.41 -13.84
CA ASP A 462 3.92 14.78 -13.50
C ASP A 462 5.05 14.88 -12.47
N ASN A 463 5.18 13.87 -11.59
CA ASN A 463 6.19 13.82 -10.53
C ASN A 463 7.49 13.13 -10.95
N TYR A 464 7.64 12.79 -12.24
CA TYR A 464 8.83 12.07 -12.70
C TYR A 464 10.00 13.03 -12.83
N LYS A 465 11.18 12.58 -12.40
CA LYS A 465 12.40 13.38 -12.36
C LYS A 465 13.49 12.66 -13.11
N CYS A 466 14.31 13.45 -13.80
CA CYS A 466 15.46 12.92 -14.51
C CYS A 466 16.72 13.69 -14.20
N LYS A 467 17.82 12.96 -14.03
CA LYS A 467 19.14 13.47 -13.70
C LYS A 467 20.06 13.35 -14.92
N LEU A 468 20.55 14.48 -15.39
CA LEU A 468 21.54 14.57 -16.46
C LEU A 468 22.95 14.27 -15.94
N ASP A 469 23.89 13.97 -16.83
CA ASP A 469 25.29 13.67 -16.48
C ASP A 469 26.00 14.84 -15.76
N ASN A 470 25.53 16.08 -15.97
CA ASN A 470 25.99 17.27 -15.25
C ASN A 470 25.40 17.44 -13.84
N ASN A 471 24.76 16.40 -13.30
CA ASN A 471 24.12 16.36 -11.98
C ASN A 471 22.90 17.27 -11.81
N THR A 472 22.39 17.88 -12.89
CA THR A 472 21.15 18.68 -12.85
C THR A 472 19.93 17.76 -12.92
N THR A 473 18.94 18.04 -12.07
CA THR A 473 17.68 17.30 -12.02
C THR A 473 16.58 18.13 -12.66
N ILE A 474 15.88 17.55 -13.63
CA ILE A 474 14.80 18.20 -14.38
C ILE A 474 13.49 17.47 -14.07
N ASN A 475 12.44 18.24 -13.81
CA ASN A 475 11.07 17.72 -13.67
C ASN A 475 10.48 17.46 -15.05
N MET A 476 9.77 16.35 -15.19
CA MET A 476 9.30 15.86 -16.48
C MET A 476 7.91 16.34 -16.87
N HIS A 477 7.55 17.59 -16.52
CA HIS A 477 6.28 18.23 -16.88
C HIS A 477 6.05 18.31 -18.41
N ASN A 478 7.12 18.23 -19.22
CA ASN A 478 7.08 18.09 -20.69
C ASN A 478 7.91 16.87 -21.16
N PHE A 479 7.68 15.71 -20.56
CA PHE A 479 8.45 14.47 -20.74
C PHE A 479 8.78 14.14 -22.21
N ARG A 480 7.80 14.22 -23.12
CA ARG A 480 7.96 13.91 -24.56
C ARG A 480 9.00 14.80 -25.24
N THR A 481 8.98 16.11 -24.98
CA THR A 481 9.89 17.08 -25.62
C THR A 481 11.32 16.86 -25.16
N ILE A 482 11.53 16.66 -23.86
CA ILE A 482 12.87 16.45 -23.27
C ILE A 482 13.52 15.19 -23.86
N VAL A 483 12.79 14.06 -23.89
CA VAL A 483 13.30 12.81 -24.44
C VAL A 483 13.61 12.94 -25.94
N SER A 484 12.77 13.65 -26.70
CA SER A 484 13.01 13.87 -28.13
C SER A 484 14.26 14.70 -28.42
N GLN A 485 14.58 15.68 -27.57
CA GLN A 485 15.79 16.48 -27.70
C GLN A 485 17.04 15.64 -27.36
N LEU A 486 16.98 14.90 -26.25
CA LEU A 486 18.05 14.00 -25.83
C LEU A 486 18.37 12.96 -26.92
N ALA A 487 17.36 12.38 -27.56
CA ALA A 487 17.54 11.42 -28.66
C ALA A 487 18.27 12.03 -29.87
N LYS A 488 17.95 13.29 -30.24
CA LYS A 488 18.66 13.99 -31.32
C LYS A 488 20.13 14.24 -30.98
N ASP A 489 20.39 14.70 -29.77
CA ASP A 489 21.75 15.01 -29.31
C ASP A 489 22.62 13.73 -29.30
N CYS A 490 22.06 12.59 -28.86
CA CYS A 490 22.74 11.30 -28.84
C CYS A 490 22.98 10.68 -30.23
N ASN A 491 22.04 10.85 -31.17
CA ASN A 491 22.17 10.32 -32.52
C ASN A 491 23.18 11.12 -33.37
N SER A 492 23.24 12.45 -33.16
CA SER A 492 24.22 13.32 -33.83
C SER A 492 25.66 12.88 -33.51
N TYR A 493 25.95 12.60 -32.24
CA TYR A 493 27.28 12.15 -31.82
C TYR A 493 27.66 10.80 -32.43
N SER A 494 26.73 9.85 -32.43
CA SER A 494 26.96 8.50 -32.98
C SER A 494 27.18 8.54 -34.50
N THR A 495 26.40 9.34 -35.22
CA THR A 495 26.52 9.52 -36.68
C THR A 495 27.87 10.13 -37.05
N LEU A 496 28.31 11.15 -36.31
CA LEU A 496 29.61 11.79 -36.53
C LEU A 496 30.76 10.81 -36.35
N VAL A 497 30.73 9.98 -35.29
CA VAL A 497 31.75 8.94 -35.05
C VAL A 497 31.79 7.92 -36.20
N ILE A 498 30.64 7.48 -36.70
CA ILE A 498 30.56 6.55 -37.84
C ILE A 498 31.14 7.19 -39.12
N CYS A 499 30.80 8.46 -39.41
CA CYS A 499 31.33 9.16 -40.58
C CYS A 499 32.86 9.33 -40.51
N VAL A 500 33.39 9.71 -39.35
CA VAL A 500 34.84 9.88 -39.14
C VAL A 500 35.57 8.55 -39.28
N THR A 501 35.07 7.48 -38.66
CA THR A 501 35.67 6.13 -38.76
C THR A 501 35.66 5.59 -40.18
N LEU A 502 34.55 5.74 -40.91
CA LEU A 502 34.49 5.39 -42.33
C LEU A 502 35.48 6.23 -43.17
N GLY A 503 35.60 7.52 -42.87
CA GLY A 503 36.57 8.41 -43.52
C GLY A 503 38.02 7.96 -43.32
N ILE A 504 38.39 7.57 -42.10
CA ILE A 504 39.72 7.03 -41.79
C ILE A 504 39.98 5.72 -42.53
N VAL A 505 39.01 4.80 -42.57
CA VAL A 505 39.15 3.52 -43.29
C VAL A 505 39.37 3.76 -44.78
N VAL A 506 38.57 4.65 -45.40
CA VAL A 506 38.73 5.01 -46.81
C VAL A 506 40.10 5.65 -47.06
N PHE A 507 40.54 6.54 -46.18
CA PHE A 507 41.87 7.15 -46.27
C PHE A 507 42.99 6.10 -46.21
N LEU A 508 42.92 5.15 -45.29
CA LEU A 508 43.91 4.07 -45.18
C LEU A 508 43.90 3.15 -46.43
N ILE A 509 42.73 2.82 -46.97
CA ILE A 509 42.63 2.03 -48.21
C ILE A 509 43.26 2.77 -49.38
N THR A 510 42.96 4.06 -49.55
CA THR A 510 43.51 4.87 -50.64
C THR A 510 45.03 5.06 -50.50
N LEU A 511 45.52 5.26 -49.27
CA LEU A 511 46.95 5.31 -48.97
C LEU A 511 47.64 4.00 -49.33
N CYS A 512 47.10 2.86 -48.88
CA CYS A 512 47.64 1.54 -49.18
C CYS A 512 47.63 1.26 -50.69
N ALA A 513 46.54 1.57 -51.40
CA ALA A 513 46.46 1.44 -52.84
C ALA A 513 47.48 2.32 -53.56
N GLY A 514 47.65 3.58 -53.12
CA GLY A 514 48.66 4.51 -53.63
C GLY A 514 50.08 4.02 -53.41
N LEU A 515 50.39 3.47 -52.23
CA LEU A 515 51.68 2.86 -51.91
C LEU A 515 51.93 1.60 -52.75
N MET A 516 50.94 0.71 -52.88
CA MET A 516 51.03 -0.47 -53.75
C MET A 516 51.28 -0.08 -55.20
N TYR A 517 50.61 0.96 -55.69
CA TYR A 517 50.83 1.47 -57.04
C TYR A 517 52.22 2.08 -57.22
N ARG A 518 52.65 2.94 -56.29
CA ARG A 518 53.98 3.58 -56.30
C ARG A 518 55.10 2.55 -56.32
N TYR A 519 54.97 1.48 -55.54
CA TYR A 519 55.97 0.41 -55.44
C TYR A 519 55.64 -0.83 -56.27
N ARG A 520 54.72 -0.74 -57.23
CA ARG A 520 54.20 -1.90 -57.99
C ARG A 520 55.28 -2.78 -58.62
N TRP A 521 56.36 -2.19 -59.13
CA TRP A 521 57.46 -2.93 -59.74
C TRP A 521 58.32 -3.66 -58.70
N LYS A 522 58.59 -3.02 -57.55
CA LYS A 522 59.30 -3.67 -56.43
C LYS A 522 58.48 -4.79 -55.80
N LEU A 523 57.18 -4.57 -55.60
CA LEU A 523 56.27 -5.59 -55.08
C LEU A 523 56.14 -6.78 -56.04
N ARG A 524 56.04 -6.51 -57.35
CA ARG A 524 56.00 -7.55 -58.39
C ARG A 524 57.31 -8.33 -58.46
N TYR A 525 58.46 -7.64 -58.37
CA TYR A 525 59.77 -8.26 -58.26
C TYR A 525 59.87 -9.14 -57.01
N MET A 526 59.50 -8.63 -55.83
CA MET A 526 59.48 -9.41 -54.59
C MET A 526 58.56 -10.61 -54.68
N TYR A 527 57.35 -10.47 -55.26
CA TYR A 527 56.41 -11.56 -55.48
C TYR A 527 56.99 -12.65 -56.38
N TYR A 528 57.62 -12.29 -57.52
CA TYR A 528 58.22 -13.29 -58.39
C TYR A 528 59.47 -13.94 -57.76
N MET A 529 60.26 -13.18 -57.00
CA MET A 529 61.44 -13.68 -56.30
C MET A 529 61.09 -14.59 -55.12
N THR A 530 59.99 -14.34 -54.41
CA THR A 530 59.45 -15.26 -53.39
C THR A 530 58.75 -16.45 -54.03
N LYS A 531 58.00 -16.25 -55.12
CA LYS A 531 57.39 -17.35 -55.88
C LYS A 531 58.43 -18.29 -56.47
N SER A 532 59.57 -17.77 -56.96
CA SER A 532 60.68 -18.60 -57.45
C SER A 532 61.43 -19.32 -56.33
N ARG A 533 61.42 -18.79 -55.10
CA ARG A 533 61.93 -19.49 -53.91
C ARG A 533 60.95 -20.54 -53.38
N TYR A 534 59.64 -20.34 -53.57
CA TYR A 534 58.59 -21.23 -53.07
C TYR A 534 58.34 -22.43 -54.00
N TYR A 535 58.27 -22.21 -55.31
CA TYR A 535 58.33 -23.29 -56.29
C TYR A 535 59.78 -23.65 -56.54
N ARG A 536 60.29 -24.66 -55.81
CA ARG A 536 61.60 -25.27 -56.07
C ARG A 536 61.78 -25.50 -57.58
N TYR A 537 62.81 -24.88 -58.15
CA TYR A 537 63.38 -25.26 -59.44
C TYR A 537 63.64 -26.77 -59.43
N LYS A 538 62.88 -27.52 -60.26
CA LYS A 538 63.20 -28.90 -60.64
C LYS A 538 63.95 -28.82 -61.98
N PRO A 539 65.13 -29.43 -62.14
CA PRO A 539 65.64 -29.68 -63.47
C PRO A 539 64.76 -30.76 -64.10
N ASP A 540 64.19 -30.49 -65.28
CA ASP A 540 63.71 -31.55 -66.16
C ASP A 540 64.91 -32.09 -66.94
N ASP A 541 65.09 -33.41 -66.86
CA ASP A 541 65.94 -34.17 -67.77
C ASP A 541 65.29 -34.20 -69.16
N ASP A 542 66.18 -34.15 -70.16
CA ASP A 542 66.06 -34.55 -71.55
C ASP A 542 65.36 -33.65 -72.60
N ASN A 543 66.25 -33.13 -73.46
CA ASN A 543 66.14 -33.00 -74.92
C ASN A 543 65.09 -32.06 -75.53
N GLU A 544 65.39 -30.76 -75.52
CA GLU A 544 65.18 -29.94 -76.73
C GLU A 544 66.33 -28.93 -76.90
N SER A 545 66.91 -28.93 -78.10
CA SER A 545 68.00 -28.04 -78.51
C SER A 545 67.53 -26.59 -78.55
N TYR A 546 68.14 -25.72 -77.76
CA TYR A 546 68.01 -24.27 -77.94
C TYR A 546 69.25 -23.73 -78.66
N THR A 547 69.02 -23.05 -79.77
CA THR A 547 70.00 -22.60 -80.78
C THR A 547 70.74 -21.31 -80.43
N TYR A 548 70.54 -20.72 -79.24
CA TYR A 548 71.17 -19.45 -78.86
C TYR A 548 71.49 -19.38 -77.36
N ASN A 549 72.76 -19.11 -77.03
CA ASN A 549 73.21 -18.75 -75.69
C ASN A 549 73.17 -17.23 -75.53
N ALA A 550 72.37 -16.71 -74.59
CA ALA A 550 72.45 -15.31 -74.18
C ALA A 550 73.50 -15.14 -73.08
N PHE A 551 74.59 -14.43 -73.38
CA PHE A 551 75.57 -13.98 -72.40
C PHE A 551 75.13 -12.61 -71.85
N ILE A 552 74.99 -12.50 -70.53
CA ILE A 552 74.78 -11.21 -69.85
C ILE A 552 75.99 -10.99 -68.92
N SER A 553 76.84 -10.01 -69.23
CA SER A 553 77.90 -9.55 -68.33
C SER A 553 77.48 -8.27 -67.63
N TYR A 554 77.68 -8.19 -66.32
CA TYR A 554 77.59 -6.94 -65.56
C TYR A 554 79.00 -6.36 -65.36
N SER A 555 79.12 -5.04 -65.48
CA SER A 555 80.33 -4.27 -65.20
C SER A 555 80.20 -3.62 -63.82
N ASP A 556 81.18 -3.84 -62.94
CA ASP A 556 81.24 -3.39 -61.54
C ASP A 556 81.58 -1.89 -61.35
N ILE A 557 81.32 -1.04 -62.36
CA ILE A 557 81.59 0.40 -62.27
C ILE A 557 80.25 1.13 -62.35
N GLU A 558 79.66 1.38 -61.18
CA GLU A 558 78.93 2.61 -60.82
C GLU A 558 78.37 2.46 -59.40
N ARG A 559 79.28 2.56 -58.41
CA ARG A 559 78.98 2.72 -56.99
C ARG A 559 79.58 4.07 -56.53
N PHE A 560 78.73 4.91 -55.93
CA PHE A 560 78.97 6.20 -55.25
C PHE A 560 79.13 7.43 -56.16
N CYS A 561 78.60 8.63 -55.88
CA CYS A 561 77.87 9.22 -54.75
C CYS A 561 77.28 10.59 -55.23
N ASP A 562 76.16 11.08 -54.68
CA ASP A 562 76.10 12.33 -53.89
C ASP A 562 74.69 12.92 -53.69
N GLN A 563 74.44 13.21 -52.40
CA GLN A 563 73.53 14.15 -51.72
C GLN A 563 72.00 14.01 -51.82
#